data_AF-A0A4S8L0F6-F1
#
_entry.id   AF-A0A4S8L0F6-F1
#
_cell.length_a   1.000
_cell.length_b   1.000
_cell.length_c   1.000
_cell.angle_alpha   90.00
_cell.angle_beta   90.00
_cell.angle_gamma   90.00
#
_symmetry.space_group_name_H-M   'P 1'
#
loop_
_entity.id
_entity.type
_entity.pdbx_description
1 polymer ?
#
loop_
_entity_poly.entity_id
_entity_poly.type
_entity_poly.pdbx_seq_one_letter_code
_entity_poly.pdbx_strand_id
1 'polypeptide(L)'
;MVNVSSLITSSSWTKMMESKLFEVTGSSLSPSPLASLPWTEVNEDWQCHAYDKKKFTGFLKDIPEELDPLKTCYEAPLTFASNEQEFRKVPDECEWDWERMKGTWFVGAPNCRPVLKNIIDYGCMENEPGFKRIEGEVVDIGKHEDWYRMCTTVPYHTSGKTYLPVQCESRTSWFKTRRYALYNIPAWNC
;
A
#
# COMPACT_ATOMS: atom_id res chain seq x y z
N MET A 1 31.79 -5.71 59.15
CA MET A 1 32.23 -6.97 59.79
C MET A 1 31.23 -8.02 59.31
N VAL A 2 31.53 -9.07 58.55
CA VAL A 2 32.72 -9.94 58.47
C VAL A 2 32.91 -10.40 57.02
N ASN A 3 34.16 -10.62 56.66
CA ASN A 3 34.70 -11.31 55.47
C ASN A 3 34.15 -12.77 55.43
N VAL A 4 34.12 -13.53 54.33
CA VAL A 4 35.25 -14.35 53.85
C VAL A 4 34.76 -15.11 52.59
N SER A 5 35.58 -15.06 51.54
CA SER A 5 35.53 -15.86 50.31
C SER A 5 35.81 -17.36 50.53
N SER A 6 35.75 -18.13 49.43
CA SER A 6 36.43 -19.43 49.16
C SER A 6 35.52 -20.66 49.22
N LEU A 7 35.67 -21.70 48.40
CA LEU A 7 36.30 -22.04 47.11
C LEU A 7 36.09 -23.58 46.98
N ILE A 8 36.31 -24.16 45.77
CA ILE A 8 36.85 -25.54 45.55
C ILE A 8 35.86 -26.71 45.82
N THR A 9 35.69 -27.80 45.04
CA THR A 9 36.34 -28.40 43.85
C THR A 9 35.55 -29.62 43.34
N SER A 10 35.78 -29.97 42.06
CA SER A 10 35.86 -31.32 41.43
C SER A 10 34.65 -32.26 41.55
N SER A 11 34.24 -33.03 40.53
CA SER A 11 35.04 -33.85 39.61
C SER A 11 34.18 -34.26 38.40
N SER A 12 34.69 -34.06 37.19
CA SER A 12 35.13 -35.12 36.27
C SER A 12 34.08 -36.19 35.93
N TRP A 13 33.48 -36.05 34.74
CA TRP A 13 33.18 -37.19 33.87
C TRP A 13 33.77 -36.89 32.49
N THR A 14 34.86 -37.58 32.19
CA THR A 14 35.50 -37.66 30.87
C THR A 14 34.90 -38.85 30.12
N LYS A 15 34.76 -38.72 28.79
CA LYS A 15 34.59 -39.72 27.71
C LYS A 15 33.35 -39.39 26.87
N MET A 16 33.38 -39.28 25.54
CA MET A 16 34.36 -39.59 24.51
C MET A 16 34.05 -38.68 23.32
N MET A 17 35.06 -37.97 22.79
CA MET A 17 35.05 -37.49 21.41
C MET A 17 35.67 -38.59 20.56
N GLU A 18 34.88 -39.21 19.68
CA GLU A 18 35.40 -39.94 18.54
C GLU A 18 34.90 -39.27 17.26
N SER A 19 35.89 -38.81 16.52
CA SER A 19 35.83 -38.28 15.17
C SER A 19 35.18 -39.27 14.21
N LYS A 20 34.15 -38.80 13.48
CA LYS A 20 33.93 -39.25 12.10
C LYS A 20 33.94 -38.03 11.19
N LEU A 21 35.07 -37.87 10.50
CA LEU A 21 35.17 -37.17 9.24
C LEU A 21 34.14 -37.80 8.30
N PHE A 22 33.17 -37.01 7.85
CA PHE A 22 32.33 -37.34 6.71
C PHE A 22 32.82 -36.48 5.56
N GLU A 23 33.57 -37.10 4.64
CA GLU A 23 33.81 -36.55 3.31
C GLU A 23 32.47 -36.54 2.57
N VAL A 24 31.91 -35.35 2.35
CA VAL A 24 30.84 -35.17 1.36
C VAL A 24 31.49 -34.64 0.10
N THR A 25 31.87 -35.57 -0.77
CA THR A 25 32.07 -35.31 -2.19
C THR A 25 30.71 -35.04 -2.83
N GLY A 26 30.57 -33.94 -3.56
CA GLY A 26 29.55 -33.82 -4.61
C GLY A 26 28.68 -32.57 -4.54
N SER A 27 28.91 -31.73 -5.55
CA SER A 27 27.90 -30.87 -6.20
C SER A 27 27.60 -29.52 -5.54
N SER A 28 28.35 -28.53 -6.04
CA SER A 28 27.93 -27.15 -6.32
C SER A 28 26.55 -26.75 -5.78
N LEU A 29 26.52 -26.23 -4.56
CA LEU A 29 25.49 -25.26 -4.20
C LEU A 29 25.84 -23.97 -4.94
N SER A 30 25.31 -23.87 -6.16
CA SER A 30 25.10 -22.58 -6.81
C SER A 30 24.52 -21.64 -5.77
N PRO A 31 25.03 -20.41 -5.62
CA PRO A 31 24.31 -19.41 -4.84
C PRO A 31 22.90 -19.34 -5.42
N SER A 32 21.89 -19.57 -4.54
CA SER A 32 20.49 -19.42 -4.91
C SER A 32 20.36 -18.06 -5.61
N PRO A 33 19.83 -18.02 -6.84
CA PRO A 33 19.64 -16.73 -7.47
C PRO A 33 18.64 -16.00 -6.58
N LEU A 34 19.00 -14.78 -6.17
CA LEU A 34 18.01 -13.75 -5.87
C LEU A 34 16.92 -13.91 -6.93
N ALA A 35 15.77 -14.42 -6.50
CA ALA A 35 14.66 -14.81 -7.36
C ALA A 35 14.45 -13.67 -8.35
N SER A 36 14.69 -13.93 -9.64
CA SER A 36 14.35 -12.98 -10.68
C SER A 36 12.87 -12.68 -10.51
N LEU A 37 12.55 -11.46 -10.07
CA LEU A 37 11.17 -11.04 -9.88
C LEU A 37 10.40 -11.41 -11.15
N PRO A 38 9.23 -12.07 -11.05
CA PRO A 38 8.49 -12.52 -12.24
C PRO A 38 7.89 -11.34 -13.02
N TRP A 39 8.32 -10.12 -12.75
CA TRP A 39 7.76 -8.88 -13.28
C TRP A 39 8.81 -8.14 -14.09
N THR A 40 8.38 -7.65 -15.25
CA THR A 40 9.18 -6.86 -16.18
C THR A 40 8.51 -5.52 -16.44
N GLU A 41 9.30 -4.50 -16.78
CA GLU A 41 8.81 -3.16 -17.12
C GLU A 41 7.87 -2.59 -16.04
N VAL A 42 8.25 -2.80 -14.78
CA VAL A 42 7.53 -2.21 -13.65
C VAL A 42 7.74 -0.71 -13.67
N ASN A 43 6.65 0.03 -13.90
CA ASN A 43 6.65 1.48 -13.99
C ASN A 43 5.66 2.08 -13.00
N GLU A 44 6.11 3.14 -12.33
CA GLU A 44 5.27 4.01 -11.51
C GLU A 44 4.53 5.01 -12.41
N ASP A 45 3.23 5.12 -12.26
CA ASP A 45 2.46 6.17 -12.94
C ASP A 45 2.83 7.52 -12.33
N TRP A 46 3.15 8.51 -13.17
CA TRP A 46 3.60 9.83 -12.68
C TRP A 46 2.49 10.58 -11.94
N GLN A 47 1.22 10.24 -12.22
CA GLN A 47 0.03 10.82 -11.62
C GLN A 47 -0.38 10.07 -10.34
N CYS A 48 -0.95 10.81 -9.39
CA CYS A 48 -1.68 10.17 -8.31
C CYS A 48 -2.96 9.51 -8.81
N HIS A 49 -3.25 8.36 -8.22
CA HIS A 49 -4.38 7.55 -8.61
C HIS A 49 -5.62 7.82 -7.75
N ALA A 50 -5.41 7.96 -6.45
CA ALA A 50 -6.41 8.26 -5.44
C ALA A 50 -5.70 8.85 -4.20
N TYR A 51 -6.46 9.27 -3.19
CA TYR A 51 -5.90 9.72 -1.92
C TYR A 51 -4.96 8.66 -1.34
N ASP A 52 -3.72 9.07 -1.08
CA ASP A 52 -2.62 8.25 -0.57
C ASP A 52 -2.27 7.04 -1.46
N LYS A 53 -2.63 7.06 -2.74
CA LYS A 53 -2.43 5.93 -3.65
C LYS A 53 -1.78 6.35 -4.96
N LYS A 54 -0.77 5.56 -5.36
CA LYS A 54 -0.13 5.65 -6.66
C LYS A 54 -0.20 4.30 -7.37
N LYS A 55 -0.35 4.36 -8.68
CA LYS A 55 -0.51 3.17 -9.53
C LYS A 55 0.86 2.73 -10.02
N PHE A 56 1.13 1.44 -9.93
CA PHE A 56 2.26 0.77 -10.55
C PHE A 56 1.72 -0.28 -11.51
N THR A 57 2.38 -0.45 -12.65
CA THR A 57 2.03 -1.49 -13.63
C THR A 57 3.27 -2.22 -14.06
N GLY A 58 3.14 -3.50 -14.38
CA GLY A 58 4.23 -4.33 -14.89
C GLY A 58 3.69 -5.60 -15.54
N PHE A 59 4.54 -6.30 -16.27
CA PHE A 59 4.15 -7.48 -17.03
C PHE A 59 4.78 -8.74 -16.46
N LEU A 60 3.99 -9.80 -16.36
CA LEU A 60 4.44 -11.10 -15.90
C LEU A 60 5.41 -11.69 -16.94
N LYS A 61 6.57 -12.16 -16.48
CA LYS A 61 7.68 -12.66 -17.29
C LYS A 61 7.63 -14.19 -17.38
N ASP A 62 7.86 -14.72 -18.59
CA ASP A 62 8.14 -16.13 -18.87
C ASP A 62 7.20 -17.11 -18.14
N ILE A 63 5.90 -17.01 -18.39
CA ILE A 63 4.89 -17.92 -17.81
C ILE A 63 5.01 -19.28 -18.51
N PRO A 64 5.32 -20.38 -17.79
CA PRO A 64 5.29 -21.72 -18.35
C PRO A 64 3.93 -22.03 -18.98
N GLU A 65 3.91 -22.74 -20.11
CA GLU A 65 2.68 -23.07 -20.85
C GLU A 65 1.68 -23.87 -19.99
N GLU A 66 2.14 -24.57 -18.97
CA GLU A 66 1.32 -25.37 -18.07
C GLU A 66 0.60 -24.55 -16.98
N LEU A 67 0.96 -23.28 -16.79
CA LEU A 67 0.38 -22.41 -15.78
C LEU A 67 -0.68 -21.48 -16.37
N ASP A 68 -1.78 -21.29 -15.64
CA ASP A 68 -2.78 -20.27 -15.96
C ASP A 68 -2.17 -18.87 -15.72
N PRO A 69 -2.03 -18.02 -16.75
CA PRO A 69 -1.41 -16.71 -16.63
C PRO A 69 -2.11 -15.78 -15.65
N LEU A 70 -3.45 -15.80 -15.63
CA LEU A 70 -4.26 -14.90 -14.82
C LEU A 70 -4.15 -15.29 -13.34
N LYS A 71 -4.23 -16.59 -13.05
CA LYS A 71 -4.00 -17.12 -11.71
C LYS A 71 -2.59 -16.79 -11.23
N THR A 72 -1.58 -17.02 -12.08
CA THR A 72 -0.18 -16.72 -11.76
C THR A 72 0.02 -15.25 -11.45
N CYS A 73 -0.64 -14.35 -12.17
CA CYS A 73 -0.59 -12.92 -11.92
C CYS A 73 -1.05 -12.55 -10.50
N TYR A 74 -2.21 -13.03 -10.06
CA TYR A 74 -2.74 -12.74 -8.72
C TYR A 74 -1.93 -13.41 -7.58
N GLU A 75 -1.13 -14.42 -7.89
CA GLU A 75 -0.31 -15.15 -6.90
C GLU A 75 1.14 -14.65 -6.84
N ALA A 76 1.61 -13.91 -7.85
CA ALA A 76 3.00 -13.47 -7.97
C ALA A 76 3.26 -12.11 -7.27
N PRO A 77 3.96 -12.05 -6.13
CA PRO A 77 4.22 -10.79 -5.44
C PRO A 77 5.33 -9.98 -6.11
N LEU A 78 5.24 -8.65 -5.95
CA LEU A 78 6.31 -7.69 -6.24
C LEU A 78 6.79 -7.05 -4.93
N THR A 79 8.10 -6.83 -4.81
CA THR A 79 8.69 -6.11 -3.68
C THR A 79 8.74 -4.62 -4.00
N PHE A 80 8.18 -3.80 -3.11
CA PHE A 80 8.26 -2.35 -3.16
C PHE A 80 9.15 -1.84 -2.03
N ALA A 81 9.92 -0.80 -2.31
CA ALA A 81 10.66 -0.05 -1.30
C ALA A 81 9.99 1.31 -1.09
N SER A 82 9.65 1.62 0.17
CA SER A 82 9.10 2.92 0.55
C SER A 82 9.69 3.33 1.90
N ASN A 83 10.31 4.51 1.96
CA ASN A 83 10.83 5.12 3.20
C ASN A 83 11.62 4.12 4.09
N GLU A 84 12.62 3.46 3.50
CA GLU A 84 13.50 2.48 4.18
C GLU A 84 12.85 1.14 4.58
N GLN A 85 11.58 0.93 4.25
CA GLN A 85 10.90 -0.33 4.46
C GLN A 85 10.58 -1.01 3.13
N GLU A 86 10.97 -2.28 3.02
CA GLU A 86 10.55 -3.15 1.93
C GLU A 86 9.29 -3.92 2.33
N PHE A 87 8.34 -4.03 1.42
CA PHE A 87 7.17 -4.88 1.59
C PHE A 87 6.80 -5.56 0.28
N ARG A 88 6.18 -6.74 0.39
CA ARG A 88 5.75 -7.54 -0.76
C ARG A 88 4.24 -7.43 -0.92
N LYS A 89 3.78 -7.27 -2.16
CA LYS A 89 2.37 -7.14 -2.49
C LYS A 89 2.07 -7.86 -3.81
N VAL A 90 1.00 -8.65 -3.86
CA VAL A 90 0.45 -9.19 -5.12
C VAL A 90 -0.34 -8.10 -5.86
N PRO A 91 -0.54 -8.21 -7.18
CA PRO A 91 -1.36 -7.25 -7.92
C PRO A 91 -2.76 -7.12 -7.33
N ASP A 92 -3.29 -5.90 -7.33
CA ASP A 92 -4.70 -5.63 -7.00
C ASP A 92 -5.59 -5.98 -8.20
N GLU A 93 -5.07 -5.83 -9.42
CA GLU A 93 -5.75 -6.13 -10.66
C GLU A 93 -4.79 -6.85 -11.62
N CYS A 94 -5.34 -7.81 -12.37
CA CYS A 94 -4.66 -8.50 -13.45
C CYS A 94 -5.52 -8.48 -14.70
N GLU A 95 -4.91 -8.12 -15.83
CA GLU A 95 -5.59 -8.04 -17.12
C GLU A 95 -4.67 -8.50 -18.25
N TRP A 96 -5.27 -8.95 -19.35
CA TRP A 96 -4.55 -9.14 -20.60
C TRP A 96 -4.35 -7.80 -21.27
N ASP A 97 -3.10 -7.45 -21.54
CA ASP A 97 -2.72 -6.30 -22.34
C ASP A 97 -1.95 -6.82 -23.56
N TRP A 98 -2.66 -6.86 -24.69
CA TRP A 98 -2.23 -7.56 -25.90
C TRP A 98 -1.90 -9.03 -25.62
N GLU A 99 -0.64 -9.43 -25.78
CA GLU A 99 -0.18 -10.82 -25.61
C GLU A 99 0.48 -11.05 -24.25
N ARG A 100 0.43 -10.05 -23.35
CA ARG A 100 1.13 -10.10 -22.06
C ARG A 100 0.15 -9.95 -20.91
N MET A 101 0.39 -10.72 -19.86
CA MET A 101 -0.33 -10.58 -18.61
C MET A 101 0.21 -9.39 -17.83
N LYS A 102 -0.64 -8.41 -17.55
CA LYS A 102 -0.30 -7.18 -16.85
C LYS A 102 -0.85 -7.20 -15.44
N GLY A 103 0.01 -6.91 -14.47
CA GLY A 103 -0.36 -6.67 -13.09
C GLY A 103 -0.42 -5.17 -12.80
N THR A 104 -1.38 -4.76 -11.98
CA THR A 104 -1.50 -3.40 -11.46
C THR A 104 -1.51 -3.42 -9.93
N TRP A 105 -0.75 -2.51 -9.31
CA TRP A 105 -0.71 -2.33 -7.86
C TRP A 105 -1.06 -0.89 -7.47
N PHE A 106 -1.83 -0.73 -6.40
CA PHE A 106 -2.12 0.54 -5.74
C PHE A 106 -1.35 0.62 -4.42
N VAL A 107 -0.25 1.35 -4.46
CA VAL A 107 0.71 1.46 -3.36
C VAL A 107 0.50 2.77 -2.59
N GLY A 108 0.73 2.72 -1.27
CA GLY A 108 0.68 3.89 -0.40
C GLY A 108 1.67 4.96 -0.85
N ALA A 109 1.19 6.18 -1.06
CA ALA A 109 1.97 7.28 -1.61
C ALA A 109 1.62 8.59 -0.88
N PRO A 110 2.41 8.99 0.13
CA PRO A 110 2.12 10.16 0.96
C PRO A 110 2.06 11.49 0.19
N ASN A 111 2.72 11.57 -0.95
CA ASN A 111 2.66 12.71 -1.88
C ASN A 111 1.33 12.80 -2.65
N CYS A 112 0.49 11.76 -2.62
CA CYS A 112 -0.82 11.72 -3.26
C CYS A 112 -1.96 12.09 -2.31
N ARG A 113 -1.75 13.10 -1.45
CA ARG A 113 -2.71 13.50 -0.42
C ARG A 113 -3.19 14.93 -0.65
N PRO A 114 -4.23 15.14 -1.49
CA PRO A 114 -4.88 16.44 -1.59
C PRO A 114 -5.44 16.85 -0.22
N VAL A 115 -5.58 18.17 -0.02
CA VAL A 115 -6.00 18.76 1.25
C VAL A 115 -7.40 19.33 1.13
N LEU A 116 -8.19 19.23 2.19
CA LEU A 116 -9.46 19.93 2.32
C LEU A 116 -9.23 21.35 2.88
N LYS A 117 -9.73 22.37 2.17
CA LYS A 117 -9.74 23.78 2.59
C LYS A 117 -11.16 24.31 2.61
N ASN A 118 -11.35 25.49 3.21
CA ASN A 118 -12.64 26.22 3.21
C ASN A 118 -13.82 25.32 3.59
N ILE A 119 -13.68 24.56 4.69
CA ILE A 119 -14.66 23.56 5.11
C ILE A 119 -15.89 24.28 5.67
N ILE A 120 -17.07 23.94 5.17
CA ILE A 120 -18.36 24.51 5.55
C ILE A 120 -19.24 23.40 6.13
N ASP A 121 -19.85 23.67 7.28
CA ASP A 121 -20.90 22.84 7.87
C ASP A 121 -22.26 23.46 7.52
N TYR A 122 -23.03 22.78 6.67
CA TYR A 122 -24.36 23.22 6.27
C TYR A 122 -25.45 22.85 7.29
N GLY A 123 -25.11 22.12 8.36
CA GLY A 123 -26.07 21.65 9.35
C GLY A 123 -26.87 20.43 8.88
N CYS A 124 -27.98 20.17 9.56
CA CYS A 124 -28.81 18.99 9.35
C CYS A 124 -29.43 18.95 7.96
N MET A 125 -29.48 17.74 7.40
CA MET A 125 -30.11 17.50 6.10
C MET A 125 -31.61 17.27 6.28
N GLU A 126 -32.44 18.02 5.56
CA GLU A 126 -33.90 17.87 5.61
C GLU A 126 -34.37 16.50 5.10
N ASN A 127 -33.68 15.96 4.08
CA ASN A 127 -34.08 14.72 3.40
C ASN A 127 -33.44 13.45 3.99
N GLU A 128 -32.53 13.59 4.97
CA GLU A 128 -31.79 12.47 5.53
C GLU A 128 -31.60 12.68 7.05
N PRO A 129 -32.61 12.31 7.86
CA PRO A 129 -32.56 12.51 9.31
C PRO A 129 -31.38 11.77 9.93
N GLY A 130 -30.80 12.34 10.97
CA GLY A 130 -29.59 11.83 11.63
C GLY A 130 -28.28 12.23 10.95
N PHE A 131 -28.30 13.02 9.86
CA PHE A 131 -27.09 13.45 9.16
C PHE A 131 -27.00 14.97 9.00
N LYS A 132 -25.77 15.47 9.05
CA LYS A 132 -25.41 16.82 8.61
C LYS A 132 -24.52 16.80 7.38
N ARG A 133 -24.58 17.87 6.58
CA ARG A 133 -23.80 18.02 5.35
C ARG A 133 -22.55 18.87 5.62
N ILE A 134 -21.38 18.31 5.32
CA ILE A 134 -20.11 19.03 5.30
C ILE A 134 -19.65 19.17 3.85
N GLU A 135 -19.08 20.32 3.49
CA GLU A 135 -18.40 20.54 2.23
C GLU A 135 -16.96 20.99 2.49
N GLY A 136 -16.00 20.49 1.71
CA GLY A 136 -14.63 21.00 1.71
C GLY A 136 -14.12 21.19 0.29
N GLU A 137 -13.42 22.30 0.05
CA GLU A 137 -12.69 22.53 -1.20
C GLU A 137 -11.49 21.59 -1.25
N VAL A 138 -11.43 20.74 -2.28
CA VAL A 138 -10.30 19.83 -2.51
C VAL A 138 -9.23 20.57 -3.31
N VAL A 139 -8.06 20.74 -2.71
CA VAL A 139 -6.93 21.44 -3.31
C VAL A 139 -5.71 20.53 -3.43
N ASP A 140 -4.67 21.05 -4.07
CA ASP A 140 -3.38 20.37 -4.27
C ASP A 140 -3.49 19.09 -5.12
N ILE A 141 -4.47 19.07 -6.03
CA ILE A 141 -4.59 18.09 -7.11
C ILE A 141 -3.69 18.53 -8.27
N GLY A 142 -2.85 17.63 -8.78
CA GLY A 142 -1.98 17.86 -9.92
C GLY A 142 -2.75 18.20 -11.19
N LYS A 143 -2.18 19.07 -12.04
CA LYS A 143 -2.84 19.60 -13.25
C LYS A 143 -3.43 18.54 -14.19
N HIS A 144 -2.82 17.36 -14.21
CA HIS A 144 -3.18 16.29 -15.13
C HIS A 144 -3.83 15.08 -14.44
N GLU A 145 -3.97 15.13 -13.12
CA GLU A 145 -4.59 14.07 -12.36
C GLU A 145 -6.10 14.06 -12.60
N ASP A 146 -6.71 12.89 -12.45
CA ASP A 146 -8.16 12.77 -12.43
C ASP A 146 -8.70 13.37 -11.13
N TRP A 147 -9.06 14.65 -11.18
CA TRP A 147 -9.57 15.37 -10.02
C TRP A 147 -10.79 14.69 -9.39
N TYR A 148 -11.62 14.02 -10.20
CA TYR A 148 -12.86 13.42 -9.71
C TYR A 148 -12.54 12.15 -8.92
N ARG A 149 -11.67 11.30 -9.46
CA ARG A 149 -11.17 10.11 -8.76
C ARG A 149 -10.39 10.45 -7.49
N MET A 150 -9.59 11.51 -7.53
CA MET A 150 -8.92 12.02 -6.34
C MET A 150 -9.95 12.50 -5.32
N CYS A 151 -10.92 13.32 -5.74
CA CYS A 151 -11.96 13.86 -4.87
C CYS A 151 -12.71 12.75 -4.13
N THR A 152 -13.20 11.72 -4.81
CA THR A 152 -14.05 10.65 -4.21
C THR A 152 -13.33 9.80 -3.16
N THR A 153 -12.02 9.96 -3.02
CA THR A 153 -11.21 9.21 -2.06
C THR A 153 -10.62 10.09 -0.96
N VAL A 154 -10.84 11.41 -0.98
CA VAL A 154 -10.32 12.32 0.05
C VAL A 154 -11.07 12.14 1.37
N PRO A 155 -10.42 11.66 2.44
CA PRO A 155 -11.07 11.43 3.71
C PRO A 155 -11.34 12.76 4.42
N TYR A 156 -12.48 12.82 5.11
CA TYR A 156 -12.74 13.80 6.15
C TYR A 156 -12.68 13.12 7.52
N HIS A 157 -11.73 13.56 8.35
CA HIS A 157 -11.52 13.02 9.69
C HIS A 157 -12.22 13.90 10.72
N THR A 158 -13.18 13.33 11.45
CA THR A 158 -13.86 14.03 12.55
C THR A 158 -14.34 13.04 13.60
N SER A 159 -14.31 13.44 14.87
CA SER A 159 -14.79 12.61 16.00
C SER A 159 -14.19 11.19 16.03
N GLY A 160 -12.91 11.06 15.68
CA GLY A 160 -12.20 9.77 15.62
C GLY A 160 -12.65 8.84 14.49
N LYS A 161 -13.46 9.32 13.55
CA LYS A 161 -13.96 8.55 12.40
C LYS A 161 -13.50 9.17 11.09
N THR A 162 -13.46 8.32 10.06
CA THR A 162 -13.12 8.71 8.69
C THR A 162 -14.36 8.58 7.83
N TYR A 163 -14.69 9.65 7.11
CA TYR A 163 -15.80 9.68 6.17
C TYR A 163 -15.28 9.92 4.77
N LEU A 164 -15.80 9.17 3.80
CA LEU A 164 -15.55 9.42 2.39
C LEU A 164 -16.63 10.36 1.84
N PRO A 165 -16.31 11.12 0.78
CA PRO A 165 -17.30 11.99 0.16
C PRO A 165 -18.44 11.17 -0.43
N VAL A 166 -19.66 11.65 -0.23
CA VAL A 166 -20.85 11.12 -0.92
C VAL A 166 -20.98 11.71 -2.32
N GLN A 167 -20.37 12.87 -2.56
CA GLN A 167 -20.47 13.58 -3.82
C GLN A 167 -19.24 14.47 -4.05
N CYS A 168 -18.89 14.65 -5.32
CA CYS A 168 -17.83 15.55 -5.76
C CYS A 168 -18.38 16.53 -6.79
N GLU A 169 -18.09 17.81 -6.59
CA GLU A 169 -18.58 18.89 -7.43
C GLU A 169 -17.45 19.74 -8.00
N SER A 170 -17.69 20.27 -9.18
CA SER A 170 -16.82 21.26 -9.82
C SER A 170 -17.59 22.53 -10.05
N ARG A 171 -17.10 23.64 -9.51
CA ARG A 171 -17.70 24.96 -9.66
C ARG A 171 -16.69 25.89 -10.32
N THR A 172 -17.07 26.45 -11.46
CA THR A 172 -16.23 27.40 -12.20
C THR A 172 -16.83 28.79 -12.08
N SER A 173 -16.02 29.75 -11.62
CA SER A 173 -16.41 31.16 -11.48
C SER A 173 -15.24 32.03 -11.88
N TRP A 174 -15.48 33.02 -12.76
CA TRP A 174 -14.46 33.97 -13.23
C TRP A 174 -13.12 33.30 -13.56
N PHE A 175 -13.15 32.32 -14.48
CA PHE A 175 -11.99 31.54 -14.96
C PHE A 175 -11.27 30.69 -13.90
N LYS A 176 -11.74 30.64 -12.65
CA LYS A 176 -11.22 29.77 -11.61
C LYS A 176 -12.16 28.58 -11.40
N THR A 177 -11.65 27.39 -11.62
CA THR A 177 -12.34 26.15 -11.28
C THR A 177 -11.93 25.70 -9.89
N ARG A 178 -12.93 25.46 -9.03
CA ARG A 178 -12.75 24.89 -7.70
C ARG A 178 -13.47 23.55 -7.62
N ARG A 179 -12.89 22.61 -6.88
CA ARG A 179 -13.44 21.27 -6.70
C ARG A 179 -13.83 21.09 -5.24
N TYR A 180 -14.94 20.44 -4.99
CA TYR A 180 -15.51 20.28 -3.66
C TYR A 180 -15.86 18.82 -3.41
N ALA A 181 -15.58 18.35 -2.20
CA ALA A 181 -16.02 17.09 -1.68
C ALA A 181 -17.14 17.35 -0.66
N LEU A 182 -18.25 16.64 -0.79
CA LEU A 182 -19.40 16.74 0.10
C LEU A 182 -19.50 15.44 0.91
N TYR A 183 -19.75 15.58 2.21
CA TYR A 183 -19.81 14.47 3.17
C TYR A 183 -21.12 14.52 3.94
N ASN A 184 -21.72 13.34 4.16
CA ASN A 184 -22.82 13.18 5.10
C ASN A 184 -22.25 12.61 6.40
N ILE A 185 -22.36 13.35 7.50
CA ILE A 185 -21.81 12.97 8.79
C ILE A 185 -22.97 12.71 9.76
N PRO A 186 -23.04 11.53 10.41
CA PRO A 186 -24.03 11.28 11.44
C PRO A 186 -23.94 12.31 12.57
N ALA A 187 -25.08 12.88 12.95
CA ALA A 187 -25.21 13.88 14.00
C ALA A 187 -26.46 13.59 14.83
N TRP A 188 -26.32 13.55 16.16
CA TRP A 188 -27.38 13.09 17.07
C TRP A 188 -28.47 14.14 17.30
N ASN A 189 -28.18 15.38 16.91
CA ASN A 189 -29.08 16.53 16.93
C ASN A 189 -29.65 16.84 15.53
N CYS A 190 -29.56 15.86 14.64
CA CYS A 190 -30.32 15.71 13.41
C CYS A 190 -31.09 14.38 13.52
#